data_AF-A0A2P2FTZ6-F1
#
_entry.id   AF-A0A2P2FTZ6-F1
#
_cell.length_a   1.000
_cell.length_b   1.000
_cell.length_c   1.000
_cell.angle_alpha   90.00
_cell.angle_beta   90.00
_cell.angle_gamma   90.00
#
_symmetry.space_group_name_H-M   'P 1'
#
loop_
_entity.id
_entity.type
_entity.pdbx_description
1 polymer ?
#
loop_
_entity_poly.entity_id
_entity_poly.type
_entity_poly.pdbx_seq_one_letter_code
_entity_poly.pdbx_strand_id
1 'polypeptide(L)'
;MILVAVVGVGAGGYGFWSLSDYAMKTAASPAMSPTLEPGTIVTYRWSEVGDIPRGAVVLMDLSAYPDASPSEGLAIQRVIAVGDDQVVCCTKDGLITVNGKAVKETYVDYGGTSGRRFDVKVPPGTVFLAGDQRNNSRDSQLYAGKPGDGAVPLDKVHGVIVGIGRSINAEPFPQTTAFVDAGLPGEPVSDTGFLAARHFMLAGISLVAIGVIGAIVTVVRSAGKRRRAAAIPPAH
;
A
#
# COMPACT_ATOMS: atom_id res chain seq x y z
N MET A 1 -3.35 35.61 13.07
CA MET A 1 -2.48 35.34 11.90
C MET A 1 -1.30 34.46 12.24
N ILE A 2 -0.45 34.82 13.22
CA ILE A 2 0.69 33.98 13.65
C ILE A 2 0.21 32.61 14.16
N LEU A 3 -0.83 32.57 15.01
CA LEU A 3 -1.40 31.32 15.50
C LEU A 3 -1.88 30.39 14.36
N VAL A 4 -2.49 30.95 13.31
CA VAL A 4 -2.97 30.20 12.14
C VAL A 4 -1.78 29.58 11.38
N ALA A 5 -0.69 30.33 11.22
CA ALA A 5 0.52 29.80 10.60
C ALA A 5 1.16 28.69 11.44
N VAL A 6 1.21 28.84 12.78
CA VAL A 6 1.76 27.81 13.69
C VAL A 6 0.96 26.52 13.64
N VAL A 7 -0.38 26.61 13.68
CA VAL A 7 -1.26 25.43 13.50
C VAL A 7 -1.03 24.79 12.14
N GLY A 8 -0.86 25.60 11.10
CA GLY A 8 -0.54 25.14 9.75
C GLY A 8 0.78 24.35 9.69
N VAL A 9 1.83 24.82 10.35
CA VAL A 9 3.12 24.10 10.43
C VAL A 9 2.94 22.76 11.15
N GLY A 10 2.19 22.72 12.25
CA GLY A 10 1.94 21.49 12.99
C GLY A 10 1.19 20.45 12.17
N ALA A 11 0.06 20.84 11.55
CA ALA A 11 -0.73 19.95 10.69
C ALA A 11 0.06 19.51 9.45
N GLY A 12 0.77 20.45 8.82
CA GLY A 12 1.59 20.19 7.63
C GLY A 12 2.75 19.24 7.90
N GLY A 13 3.45 19.46 9.02
CA GLY A 13 4.54 18.62 9.48
C GLY A 13 4.10 17.21 9.85
N TYR A 14 2.95 17.06 10.53
CA TYR A 14 2.36 15.76 10.81
C TYR A 14 2.02 15.00 9.52
N GLY A 15 1.32 15.65 8.59
CA GLY A 15 0.99 15.04 7.30
C GLY A 15 2.22 14.62 6.50
N PHE A 16 3.26 15.48 6.46
CA PHE A 16 4.52 15.15 5.78
C PHE A 16 5.26 13.96 6.44
N TRP A 17 5.34 13.94 7.77
CA TRP A 17 5.97 12.84 8.50
C TRP A 17 5.23 11.52 8.30
N SER A 18 3.89 11.52 8.43
CA SER A 18 3.11 10.31 8.14
C SER A 18 3.28 9.81 6.70
N LEU A 19 3.51 10.71 5.73
CA LEU A 19 3.78 10.31 4.35
C LEU A 19 5.16 9.63 4.17
N SER A 20 6.11 9.78 5.09
CA SER A 20 7.42 9.13 4.98
C SER A 20 7.35 7.61 5.18
N ASP A 21 6.27 7.09 5.75
CA ASP A 21 6.02 5.65 5.90
C ASP A 21 5.54 5.00 4.60
N TYR A 22 5.31 5.79 3.55
CA TYR A 22 4.79 5.32 2.27
C TYR A 22 5.81 5.53 1.16
N ALA A 23 5.89 4.55 0.28
CA ALA A 23 6.70 4.61 -0.92
C ALA A 23 5.87 4.18 -2.14
N MET A 24 6.39 4.49 -3.32
CA MET A 24 5.72 4.18 -4.58
C MET A 24 6.57 3.28 -5.45
N LYS A 25 5.90 2.40 -6.18
CA LYS A 25 6.53 1.49 -7.14
C LYS A 25 5.64 1.32 -8.35
N THR A 26 6.24 1.15 -9.52
CA THR A 26 5.53 0.76 -10.74
C THR A 26 5.41 -0.75 -10.80
N ALA A 27 4.20 -1.27 -11.03
CA ALA A 27 3.96 -2.66 -11.34
C ALA A 27 4.64 -3.01 -12.68
N ALA A 28 5.76 -3.73 -12.64
CA ALA A 28 6.60 -3.96 -13.82
C ALA A 28 6.15 -5.15 -14.67
N SER A 29 5.32 -6.05 -14.12
CA SER A 29 4.96 -7.33 -14.73
C SER A 29 3.45 -7.56 -14.76
N PRO A 30 2.95 -8.42 -15.67
CA PRO A 30 1.53 -8.77 -15.76
C PRO A 30 1.08 -9.81 -14.71
N ALA A 31 1.95 -10.21 -13.77
CA ALA A 31 1.66 -11.27 -12.80
C ALA A 31 0.42 -10.99 -11.93
N MET A 32 0.04 -9.72 -11.78
CA MET A 32 -1.13 -9.29 -11.00
C MET A 32 -2.31 -8.85 -11.86
N SER A 33 -2.27 -9.00 -13.19
CA SER A 33 -3.46 -8.79 -14.03
C SER A 33 -4.53 -9.84 -13.68
N PRO A 34 -5.84 -9.50 -13.68
CA PRO A 34 -6.44 -8.22 -14.04
C PRO A 34 -6.49 -7.18 -12.90
N THR A 35 -6.08 -7.53 -11.69
CA THR A 35 -6.15 -6.61 -10.53
C THR A 35 -5.22 -5.41 -10.69
N LEU A 36 -4.02 -5.63 -11.20
CA LEU A 36 -3.01 -4.60 -11.44
C LEU A 36 -2.38 -4.81 -12.82
N GLU A 37 -2.64 -3.86 -13.71
CA GLU A 37 -2.03 -3.84 -15.04
C GLU A 37 -0.57 -3.35 -14.97
N PRO A 38 0.33 -3.86 -15.85
CA PRO A 38 1.69 -3.35 -15.98
C PRO A 38 1.72 -1.83 -16.21
N GLY A 39 2.67 -1.15 -15.58
CA GLY A 39 2.80 0.30 -15.64
C GLY A 39 1.98 1.05 -14.58
N THR A 40 1.09 0.35 -13.85
CA THR A 40 0.33 0.95 -12.74
C THR A 40 1.27 1.38 -11.62
N ILE A 41 1.11 2.60 -11.13
CA ILE A 41 1.83 3.07 -9.95
C ILE A 41 1.04 2.65 -8.72
N VAL A 42 1.70 1.95 -7.81
CA VAL A 42 1.15 1.53 -6.53
C VAL A 42 1.86 2.26 -5.39
N THR A 43 1.10 2.53 -4.33
CA THR A 43 1.61 3.04 -3.06
C THR A 43 1.64 1.88 -2.08
N TYR A 44 2.75 1.69 -1.39
CA TYR A 44 2.92 0.66 -0.38
C TYR A 44 3.40 1.29 0.93
N ARG A 45 2.95 0.72 2.04
CA ARG A 45 3.36 1.16 3.38
C ARG A 45 4.51 0.29 3.86
N TRP A 46 5.60 0.94 4.24
CA TRP A 46 6.69 0.34 5.01
C TRP A 46 6.24 0.32 6.47
N SER A 47 6.08 -0.86 7.05
CA SER A 47 5.97 -1.02 8.49
C SER A 47 6.45 -2.40 8.82
N GLU A 48 7.16 -2.58 9.94
CA GLU A 48 7.54 -3.88 10.49
C GLU A 48 6.36 -4.84 10.33
N VAL A 49 6.50 -5.75 9.38
CA VAL A 49 5.37 -6.50 8.85
C VAL A 49 5.11 -7.65 9.82
N GLY A 50 4.45 -7.35 10.94
CA GLY A 50 4.14 -8.33 11.99
C GLY A 50 3.18 -9.39 11.44
N ASP A 51 1.94 -8.99 11.18
CA ASP A 51 0.91 -9.90 10.67
C ASP A 51 0.38 -9.40 9.31
N ILE A 52 0.74 -10.10 8.23
CA ILE A 52 0.11 -9.89 6.92
C ILE A 52 -1.12 -10.78 6.83
N PRO A 53 -2.34 -10.24 6.68
CA PRO A 53 -3.50 -11.09 6.50
C PRO A 53 -3.51 -11.73 5.11
N ARG A 54 -4.22 -12.86 4.99
CA ARG A 54 -4.53 -13.47 3.69
C ARG A 54 -5.28 -12.47 2.82
N GLY A 55 -5.05 -12.52 1.52
CA GLY A 55 -5.63 -11.62 0.54
C GLY A 55 -4.90 -10.29 0.39
N ALA A 56 -4.01 -9.91 1.31
CA ALA A 56 -3.20 -8.70 1.16
C ALA A 56 -2.31 -8.79 -0.09
N VAL A 57 -2.20 -7.68 -0.82
CA VAL A 57 -1.22 -7.54 -1.91
C VAL A 57 0.05 -6.91 -1.37
N VAL A 58 1.20 -7.51 -1.65
CA VAL A 58 2.49 -7.15 -1.06
C VAL A 58 3.56 -6.93 -2.12
N LEU A 59 4.56 -6.12 -1.77
CA LEU A 59 5.81 -5.98 -2.52
C LEU A 59 6.85 -6.90 -1.89
N MET A 60 7.40 -7.84 -2.65
CA MET A 60 8.34 -8.85 -2.17
C MET A 60 9.63 -8.91 -3.01
N ASP A 61 10.72 -9.36 -2.42
CA ASP A 61 12.03 -9.54 -3.06
C ASP A 61 12.17 -10.92 -3.70
N LEU A 62 12.30 -10.97 -5.03
CA LEU A 62 12.34 -12.22 -5.79
C LEU A 62 13.51 -13.13 -5.40
N SER A 63 14.54 -12.61 -4.73
CA SER A 63 15.64 -13.41 -4.16
C SER A 63 15.19 -14.40 -3.08
N ALA A 64 13.94 -14.32 -2.62
CA ALA A 64 13.33 -15.36 -1.78
C ALA A 64 13.25 -16.73 -2.47
N TYR A 65 13.29 -16.77 -3.81
CA TYR A 65 13.22 -17.99 -4.59
C TYR A 65 14.61 -18.48 -5.05
N PRO A 66 14.86 -19.81 -5.09
CA PRO A 66 16.19 -20.38 -5.22
C PRO A 66 16.87 -20.18 -6.59
N ASP A 67 16.11 -19.91 -7.65
CA ASP A 67 16.62 -19.69 -9.01
C ASP A 67 16.60 -18.21 -9.42
N ALA A 68 16.31 -17.32 -8.46
CA ALA A 68 16.24 -15.89 -8.71
C ALA A 68 17.64 -15.27 -8.85
N SER A 69 17.83 -14.48 -9.91
CA SER A 69 19.03 -13.64 -10.03
C SER A 69 18.88 -12.39 -9.14
N PRO A 70 19.96 -11.90 -8.51
CA PRO A 70 19.95 -10.62 -7.79
C PRO A 70 19.44 -9.42 -8.62
N SER A 71 19.49 -9.52 -9.95
CA SER A 71 19.03 -8.48 -10.87
C SER A 71 17.52 -8.45 -11.11
N GLU A 72 16.77 -9.45 -10.64
CA GLU A 72 15.33 -9.55 -10.92
C GLU A 72 14.48 -8.64 -10.03
N GLY A 73 15.01 -8.26 -8.87
CA GLY A 73 14.44 -7.21 -8.04
C GLY A 73 13.13 -7.62 -7.34
N LEU A 74 12.12 -6.74 -7.42
CA LEU A 74 10.89 -6.84 -6.63
C LEU A 74 9.69 -7.26 -7.46
N ALA A 75 8.80 -8.05 -6.87
CA ALA A 75 7.52 -8.45 -7.44
C ALA A 75 6.35 -8.02 -6.55
N ILE A 76 5.19 -7.81 -7.18
CA ILE A 76 3.93 -7.58 -6.48
C ILE A 76 3.15 -8.89 -6.55
N GLN A 77 2.73 -9.43 -5.41
CA GLN A 77 2.01 -10.69 -5.30
C GLN A 77 0.95 -10.61 -4.21
N ARG A 78 -0.02 -11.52 -4.22
CA ARG A 78 -1.05 -11.65 -3.20
C ARG A 78 -0.68 -12.73 -2.19
N VAL A 79 -0.87 -12.46 -0.91
CA VAL A 79 -0.78 -13.45 0.16
C VAL A 79 -1.96 -14.41 0.06
N ILE A 80 -1.68 -15.68 -0.18
CA ILE A 80 -2.70 -16.73 -0.24
C ILE A 80 -2.81 -17.47 1.09
N ALA A 81 -1.67 -17.70 1.72
CA ALA A 81 -1.59 -18.39 3.01
C ALA A 81 -0.46 -17.79 3.85
N VAL A 82 -0.60 -17.88 5.15
CA VAL A 82 0.34 -17.36 6.15
C VAL A 82 0.91 -18.52 6.97
N GLY A 83 1.89 -18.23 7.83
CA GLY A 83 2.50 -19.25 8.70
C GLY A 83 1.46 -20.15 9.38
N ASP A 84 1.78 -21.44 9.41
CA ASP A 84 0.95 -22.54 9.91
C ASP A 84 -0.27 -22.90 9.04
N ASP A 85 -0.50 -22.27 7.91
CA ASP A 85 -1.54 -22.71 6.98
C ASP A 85 -1.15 -23.96 6.20
N GLN A 86 -2.15 -24.77 5.89
CA GLN A 86 -2.10 -25.71 4.78
C GLN A 86 -2.78 -25.10 3.56
N VAL A 87 -2.08 -24.98 2.43
CA VAL A 87 -2.65 -24.52 1.16
C VAL A 87 -2.55 -25.63 0.11
N VAL A 88 -3.68 -25.94 -0.54
CA VAL A 88 -3.78 -27.03 -1.50
C VAL A 88 -4.46 -26.56 -2.78
N CYS A 89 -3.90 -26.92 -3.92
CA CYS A 89 -4.58 -26.79 -5.21
C CYS A 89 -4.74 -28.15 -5.89
N CYS A 90 -5.93 -28.50 -6.39
CA CYS A 90 -7.18 -27.74 -6.37
C CYS A 90 -8.35 -28.70 -6.13
N THR A 91 -9.47 -28.16 -5.63
CA THR A 91 -10.73 -28.90 -5.53
C THR A 91 -11.21 -29.37 -6.92
N LYS A 92 -12.28 -30.17 -6.97
CA LYS A 92 -12.90 -30.57 -8.25
C LYS A 92 -13.38 -29.37 -9.07
N ASP A 93 -13.74 -28.28 -8.41
CA ASP A 93 -14.20 -27.03 -9.02
C ASP A 93 -13.04 -26.08 -9.36
N GLY A 94 -11.78 -26.52 -9.22
CA GLY A 94 -10.60 -25.74 -9.55
C GLY A 94 -10.23 -24.67 -8.51
N LEU A 95 -10.84 -24.69 -7.32
CA LEU A 95 -10.53 -23.73 -6.25
C LEU A 95 -9.32 -24.19 -5.44
N ILE A 96 -8.53 -23.24 -4.95
CA ILE A 96 -7.58 -23.51 -3.86
C ILE A 96 -8.34 -23.75 -2.56
N THR A 97 -7.73 -24.51 -1.65
CA THR A 97 -8.16 -24.59 -0.26
C THR A 97 -7.08 -24.05 0.66
N VAL A 98 -7.49 -23.35 1.70
CA VAL A 98 -6.63 -22.93 2.81
C VAL A 98 -7.22 -23.51 4.08
N ASN A 99 -6.46 -24.34 4.81
CA ASN A 99 -6.92 -25.09 5.97
C ASN A 99 -8.24 -25.85 5.71
N GLY A 100 -8.35 -26.44 4.52
CA GLY A 100 -9.54 -27.18 4.08
C GLY A 100 -10.73 -26.33 3.65
N LYS A 101 -10.66 -24.99 3.78
CA LYS A 101 -11.72 -24.08 3.32
C LYS A 101 -11.49 -23.68 1.87
N ALA A 102 -12.45 -23.96 0.99
CA ALA A 102 -12.36 -23.57 -0.41
C ALA A 102 -12.50 -22.05 -0.56
N VAL A 103 -11.57 -21.43 -1.28
CA VAL A 103 -11.55 -19.98 -1.49
C VAL A 103 -12.02 -19.66 -2.91
N LYS A 104 -13.05 -18.83 -3.03
CA LYS A 104 -13.56 -18.37 -4.33
C LYS A 104 -12.83 -17.09 -4.74
N GLU A 105 -11.86 -17.23 -5.62
CA GLU A 105 -10.97 -16.13 -6.02
C GLU A 105 -11.52 -15.40 -7.27
N THR A 106 -12.42 -14.44 -7.07
CA THR A 106 -13.05 -13.68 -8.18
C THR A 106 -12.12 -12.70 -8.88
N TYR A 107 -10.95 -12.45 -8.31
CA TYR A 107 -9.92 -11.54 -8.80
C TYR A 107 -8.87 -12.23 -9.70
N VAL A 108 -8.96 -13.55 -9.86
CA VAL A 108 -7.94 -14.36 -10.54
C VAL A 108 -8.28 -14.59 -12.02
N ASP A 109 -7.25 -14.56 -12.87
CA ASP A 109 -7.30 -15.18 -14.20
C ASP A 109 -6.40 -16.44 -14.26
N TYR A 110 -6.99 -17.55 -14.68
CA TYR A 110 -6.32 -18.83 -14.89
C TYR A 110 -5.83 -19.03 -16.34
N GLY A 111 -6.12 -18.09 -17.24
CA GLY A 111 -5.72 -18.10 -18.65
C GLY A 111 -6.15 -19.37 -19.40
N GLY A 112 -7.31 -19.92 -19.04
CA GLY A 112 -7.88 -21.13 -19.65
C GLY A 112 -7.21 -22.45 -19.25
N THR A 113 -6.31 -22.46 -18.26
CA THR A 113 -5.65 -23.67 -17.75
C THR A 113 -6.18 -24.08 -16.38
N SER A 114 -6.04 -25.37 -16.03
CA SER A 114 -6.21 -25.76 -14.62
C SER A 114 -4.98 -25.33 -13.84
N GLY A 115 -5.19 -24.72 -12.66
CA GLY A 115 -4.10 -24.25 -11.80
C GLY A 115 -3.09 -25.34 -11.48
N ARG A 116 -1.84 -24.94 -11.20
CA ARG A 116 -0.76 -25.88 -10.85
C ARG A 116 -1.14 -26.66 -9.58
N ARG A 117 -0.89 -27.98 -9.56
CA ARG A 117 -1.12 -28.82 -8.38
C ARG A 117 -0.01 -28.59 -7.35
N PHE A 118 -0.40 -28.38 -6.09
CA PHE A 118 0.50 -28.25 -4.95
C PHE A 118 -0.24 -28.56 -3.64
N ASP A 119 0.53 -28.91 -2.62
CA ASP A 119 0.07 -29.18 -1.26
C ASP A 119 1.19 -28.75 -0.30
N VAL A 120 1.03 -27.57 0.31
CA VAL A 120 2.11 -26.88 1.03
C VAL A 120 1.67 -26.53 2.44
N LYS A 121 2.49 -26.93 3.42
CA LYS A 121 2.41 -26.44 4.80
C LYS A 121 3.31 -25.22 4.94
N VAL A 122 2.73 -24.05 5.13
CA VAL A 122 3.47 -22.79 5.22
C VAL A 122 4.20 -22.72 6.56
N PRO A 123 5.54 -22.62 6.59
CA PRO A 123 6.29 -22.50 7.83
C PRO A 123 5.95 -21.21 8.62
N PRO A 124 6.03 -21.23 9.96
CA PRO A 124 5.93 -20.01 10.77
C PRO A 124 6.90 -18.91 10.29
N GLY A 125 6.47 -17.65 10.36
CA GLY A 125 7.29 -16.50 9.91
C GLY A 125 7.46 -16.38 8.39
N THR A 126 6.67 -17.12 7.61
CA THR A 126 6.67 -17.07 6.15
C THR A 126 5.24 -16.92 5.60
N VAL A 127 5.15 -16.60 4.31
CA VAL A 127 3.90 -16.48 3.55
C VAL A 127 3.99 -17.26 2.25
N PHE A 128 2.85 -17.72 1.75
CA PHE A 128 2.71 -18.31 0.42
C PHE A 128 2.02 -17.30 -0.49
N LEU A 129 2.69 -16.92 -1.56
CA LEU A 129 2.31 -15.83 -2.44
C LEU A 129 1.88 -16.36 -3.81
N ALA A 130 0.93 -15.66 -4.44
CA ALA A 130 0.53 -15.92 -5.81
C ALA A 130 0.26 -14.63 -6.57
N GLY A 131 0.57 -14.62 -7.85
CA GLY A 131 0.04 -13.62 -8.77
C GLY A 131 -1.45 -13.88 -9.05
N ASP A 132 -2.18 -12.82 -9.34
CA ASP A 132 -3.58 -12.93 -9.76
C ASP A 132 -3.71 -13.53 -11.18
N GLN A 133 -2.68 -13.39 -12.01
CA GLN A 133 -2.54 -14.10 -13.28
C GLN A 133 -1.86 -15.45 -13.03
N ARG A 134 -2.64 -16.48 -12.65
CA ARG A 134 -2.12 -17.75 -12.08
C ARG A 134 -1.23 -18.56 -13.01
N ASN A 135 -1.41 -18.40 -14.31
CA ASN A 135 -0.61 -19.08 -15.31
C ASN A 135 0.66 -18.32 -15.72
N ASN A 136 0.82 -17.06 -15.32
CA ASN A 136 1.89 -16.17 -15.78
C ASN A 136 2.51 -15.37 -14.62
N SER A 137 2.76 -16.06 -13.51
CA SER A 137 3.38 -15.47 -12.33
C SER A 137 4.50 -16.36 -11.82
N ARG A 138 5.62 -15.72 -11.44
CA ARG A 138 6.75 -16.39 -10.81
C ARG A 138 6.60 -16.29 -9.30
N ASP A 139 5.78 -17.17 -8.76
CA ASP A 139 5.32 -17.15 -7.38
C ASP A 139 5.46 -18.50 -6.69
N SER A 140 5.03 -18.59 -5.43
CA SER A 140 5.17 -19.76 -4.58
C SER A 140 4.65 -21.05 -5.22
N GLN A 141 3.63 -20.98 -6.09
CA GLN A 141 3.11 -22.16 -6.77
C GLN A 141 4.16 -22.81 -7.70
N LEU A 142 5.01 -22.01 -8.35
CA LEU A 142 6.11 -22.51 -9.20
C LEU A 142 7.22 -23.21 -8.39
N TYR A 143 7.31 -22.89 -7.11
CA TYR A 143 8.35 -23.38 -6.22
C TYR A 143 7.84 -24.43 -5.23
N ALA A 144 6.55 -24.74 -5.22
CA ALA A 144 6.01 -25.89 -4.50
C ALA A 144 6.71 -27.19 -4.96
N GLY A 145 7.14 -28.01 -4.01
CA GLY A 145 7.95 -29.21 -4.20
C GLY A 145 9.45 -28.96 -4.42
N LYS A 146 9.91 -27.70 -4.49
CA LYS A 146 11.34 -27.33 -4.51
C LYS A 146 11.83 -27.02 -3.08
N PRO A 147 13.14 -26.86 -2.83
CA PRO A 147 13.64 -26.44 -1.52
C PRO A 147 12.94 -25.15 -1.05
N GLY A 148 12.41 -25.18 0.18
CA GLY A 148 11.61 -24.08 0.75
C GLY A 148 10.12 -24.11 0.40
N ASP A 149 9.68 -25.02 -0.48
CA ASP A 149 8.27 -25.26 -0.84
C ASP A 149 7.49 -24.01 -1.31
N GLY A 150 8.22 -23.04 -1.88
CA GLY A 150 7.69 -21.75 -2.29
C GLY A 150 7.35 -20.78 -1.15
N ALA A 151 7.64 -21.11 0.10
CA ALA A 151 7.46 -20.21 1.23
C ALA A 151 8.39 -18.98 1.12
N VAL A 152 7.84 -17.80 1.33
CA VAL A 152 8.56 -16.52 1.31
C VAL A 152 8.68 -15.99 2.75
N PRO A 153 9.90 -15.85 3.29
CA PRO A 153 10.12 -15.23 4.59
C PRO A 153 9.52 -13.81 4.69
N LEU A 154 8.97 -13.45 5.86
CA LEU A 154 8.38 -12.12 6.07
C LEU A 154 9.41 -10.99 5.91
N ASP A 155 10.69 -11.23 6.21
CA ASP A 155 11.77 -10.25 6.00
C ASP A 155 12.09 -9.98 4.51
N LYS A 156 11.59 -10.83 3.60
CA LYS A 156 11.60 -10.62 2.14
C LYS A 156 10.37 -9.88 1.64
N VAL A 157 9.43 -9.53 2.52
CA VAL A 157 8.29 -8.67 2.19
C VAL A 157 8.58 -7.23 2.62
N HIS A 158 8.62 -6.33 1.65
CA HIS A 158 8.97 -4.92 1.86
C HIS A 158 7.79 -4.08 2.35
N GLY A 159 6.56 -4.54 2.14
CA GLY A 159 5.37 -3.81 2.59
C GLY A 159 4.11 -4.22 1.85
N VAL A 160 2.99 -3.70 2.35
CA VAL A 160 1.66 -3.97 1.81
C VAL A 160 1.26 -2.85 0.85
N ILE A 161 0.75 -3.24 -0.33
CA ILE A 161 0.16 -2.31 -1.29
C ILE A 161 -1.16 -1.77 -0.70
N VAL A 162 -1.24 -0.46 -0.57
CA VAL A 162 -2.35 0.24 0.10
C VAL A 162 -2.99 1.32 -0.77
N GLY A 163 -2.39 1.66 -1.91
CA GLY A 163 -3.00 2.58 -2.85
C GLY A 163 -2.61 2.34 -4.31
N ILE A 164 -3.42 2.88 -5.22
CA ILE A 164 -3.21 2.86 -6.67
C ILE A 164 -3.27 4.29 -7.19
N GLY A 165 -2.33 4.64 -8.07
CA GLY A 165 -2.27 5.95 -8.72
C GLY A 165 -1.00 6.72 -8.37
N ARG A 166 -0.93 7.96 -8.86
CA ARG A 166 0.22 8.86 -8.67
C ARG A 166 0.14 9.59 -7.33
N SER A 167 1.25 10.17 -6.86
CA SER A 167 1.35 10.80 -5.54
C SER A 167 0.22 11.77 -5.17
N ILE A 168 -0.29 12.53 -6.12
CA ILE A 168 -1.37 13.50 -5.87
C ILE A 168 -2.78 12.89 -5.88
N ASN A 169 -2.98 11.76 -6.57
CA ASN A 169 -4.30 11.18 -6.87
C ASN A 169 -4.40 9.70 -6.47
N ALA A 170 -3.45 9.17 -5.69
CA ALA A 170 -3.53 7.79 -5.27
C ALA A 170 -4.79 7.58 -4.43
N GLU A 171 -5.52 6.53 -4.77
CA GLU A 171 -6.74 6.07 -4.09
C GLU A 171 -6.43 4.79 -3.31
N PRO A 172 -7.23 4.45 -2.28
CA PRO A 172 -7.04 3.23 -1.51
C PRO A 172 -7.12 1.98 -2.40
N PHE A 173 -6.21 1.04 -2.17
CA PHE A 173 -6.18 -0.22 -2.93
C PHE A 173 -7.34 -1.13 -2.48
N PRO A 174 -8.18 -1.65 -3.40
CA PRO A 174 -9.26 -2.55 -3.05
C PRO A 174 -8.71 -3.96 -2.73
N GLN A 175 -8.54 -4.27 -1.44
CA GLN A 175 -8.19 -5.62 -1.01
C GLN A 175 -9.36 -6.59 -1.18
N THR A 176 -9.06 -7.87 -1.40
CA THR A 176 -10.08 -8.90 -1.56
C THR A 176 -10.64 -9.37 -0.21
N THR A 177 -11.92 -9.73 -0.19
CA THR A 177 -12.58 -10.39 0.94
C THR A 177 -12.62 -11.92 0.81
N ALA A 178 -12.13 -12.50 -0.30
CA ALA A 178 -12.36 -13.91 -0.63
C ALA A 178 -11.98 -14.90 0.48
N PHE A 179 -10.93 -14.61 1.24
CA PHE A 179 -10.48 -15.46 2.35
C PHE A 179 -11.40 -15.36 3.57
N VAL A 180 -11.87 -14.16 3.90
CA VAL A 180 -12.85 -13.93 4.97
C VAL A 180 -14.21 -14.50 4.57
N ASP A 181 -14.61 -14.36 3.30
CA ASP A 181 -15.84 -14.95 2.75
C ASP A 181 -15.80 -16.49 2.81
N ALA A 182 -14.60 -17.08 2.70
CA ALA A 182 -14.37 -18.51 2.94
C ALA A 182 -14.32 -18.89 4.44
N GLY A 183 -14.46 -17.92 5.35
CA GLY A 183 -14.44 -18.09 6.80
C GLY A 183 -13.05 -18.17 7.42
N LEU A 184 -11.99 -17.73 6.74
CA LEU A 184 -10.63 -17.68 7.31
C LEU A 184 -10.45 -16.39 8.12
N PRO A 185 -9.62 -16.40 9.19
CA PRO A 185 -9.36 -15.21 9.97
C PRO A 185 -8.44 -14.23 9.23
N GLY A 186 -8.50 -12.96 9.66
CA GLY A 186 -7.68 -11.87 9.14
C GLY A 186 -8.50 -10.95 8.23
N GLU A 187 -8.84 -9.78 8.75
CA GLU A 187 -9.58 -8.76 7.99
C GLU A 187 -8.74 -8.24 6.81
N PRO A 188 -9.38 -7.87 5.68
CA PRO A 188 -8.67 -7.25 4.58
C PRO A 188 -7.97 -5.96 5.02
N VAL A 189 -6.77 -5.72 4.51
CA VAL A 189 -6.02 -4.51 4.84
C VAL A 189 -6.80 -3.28 4.36
N SER A 190 -7.04 -2.35 5.27
CA SER A 190 -7.61 -1.04 4.96
C SER A 190 -6.65 0.04 5.46
N ASP A 191 -6.21 0.92 4.55
CA ASP A 191 -5.35 2.04 4.87
C ASP A 191 -5.89 3.31 4.22
N THR A 192 -6.43 4.19 5.07
CA THR A 192 -6.79 5.56 4.70
C THR A 192 -5.77 6.57 5.20
N GLY A 193 -4.67 6.10 5.82
CA GLY A 193 -3.62 6.92 6.41
C GLY A 193 -2.91 7.76 5.37
N PHE A 194 -2.64 7.20 4.19
CA PHE A 194 -2.04 7.96 3.08
C PHE A 194 -2.90 9.18 2.68
N LEU A 195 -4.21 8.97 2.54
CA LEU A 195 -5.15 10.06 2.19
C LEU A 195 -5.22 11.10 3.30
N ALA A 196 -5.38 10.66 4.55
CA ALA A 196 -5.45 11.55 5.70
C ALA A 196 -4.16 12.38 5.83
N ALA A 197 -3.00 11.76 5.72
CA ALA A 197 -1.70 12.41 5.77
C ALA A 197 -1.54 13.46 4.65
N ARG A 198 -1.96 13.13 3.42
CA ARG A 198 -2.02 14.08 2.30
C ARG A 198 -2.93 15.28 2.61
N HIS A 199 -4.12 15.03 3.17
CA HIS A 199 -5.04 16.11 3.54
C HIS A 199 -4.48 17.00 4.65
N PHE A 200 -3.85 16.43 5.68
CA PHE A 200 -3.17 17.18 6.73
C PHE A 200 -2.02 18.04 6.16
N MET A 201 -1.23 17.48 5.25
CA MET A 201 -0.16 18.21 4.58
C MET A 201 -0.70 19.42 3.81
N LEU A 202 -1.71 19.22 2.95
CA LEU A 202 -2.30 20.28 2.12
C LEU A 202 -3.03 21.34 2.96
N ALA A 203 -3.77 20.91 3.99
CA ALA A 203 -4.44 21.82 4.91
C ALA A 203 -3.41 22.65 5.70
N GLY A 204 -2.33 22.02 6.15
CA GLY A 204 -1.22 22.69 6.82
C GLY A 204 -0.58 23.77 5.96
N ILE A 205 -0.20 23.43 4.72
CA ILE A 205 0.35 24.38 3.74
C ILE A 205 -0.61 25.56 3.51
N SER A 206 -1.90 25.28 3.36
CA SER A 206 -2.92 26.31 3.14
C SER A 206 -3.05 27.25 4.35
N LEU A 207 -3.05 26.71 5.57
CA LEU A 207 -3.11 27.51 6.80
C LEU A 207 -1.86 28.38 6.99
N VAL A 208 -0.66 27.86 6.66
CA VAL A 208 0.57 28.65 6.65
C VAL A 208 0.44 29.82 5.68
N ALA A 209 0.02 29.57 4.43
CA ALA A 209 -0.15 30.62 3.43
C ALA A 209 -1.14 31.70 3.88
N ILE A 210 -2.32 31.32 4.40
CA ILE A 210 -3.33 32.24 4.94
C ILE A 210 -2.76 33.05 6.10
N GLY A 211 -2.07 32.39 7.03
CA GLY A 211 -1.44 33.02 8.20
C GLY A 211 -0.41 34.08 7.80
N VAL A 212 0.47 33.76 6.84
CA VAL A 212 1.51 34.67 6.34
C VAL A 212 0.89 35.84 5.58
N ILE A 213 -0.03 35.59 4.65
CA ILE A 213 -0.69 36.64 3.86
C ILE A 213 -1.40 37.63 4.77
N GLY A 214 -2.20 37.17 5.74
CA GLY A 214 -2.88 38.09 6.63
C GLY A 214 -1.94 38.82 7.59
N ALA A 215 -0.80 38.25 7.97
CA ALA A 215 0.22 38.98 8.72
C ALA A 215 0.79 40.14 7.89
N ILE A 216 1.13 39.90 6.61
CA ILE A 216 1.60 40.92 5.67
C ILE A 216 0.54 42.02 5.50
N VAL A 217 -0.72 41.65 5.23
CA VAL A 217 -1.82 42.62 5.07
C VAL A 217 -2.01 43.47 6.33
N THR A 218 -1.90 42.87 7.53
CA THR A 218 -2.01 43.59 8.80
C THR A 218 -0.88 44.61 8.95
N VAL A 219 0.36 44.22 8.64
CA VAL A 219 1.53 45.11 8.68
C VAL A 219 1.34 46.28 7.70
N VAL A 220 1.00 46.00 6.44
CA VAL A 220 0.79 47.03 5.40
C VAL A 220 -0.32 48.01 5.78
N ARG A 221 -1.47 47.51 6.28
CA ARG A 221 -2.58 48.37 6.73
C ARG A 221 -2.17 49.22 7.93
N SER A 222 -1.45 48.65 8.90
CA SER A 222 -0.98 49.40 10.07
C SER A 222 0.01 50.50 9.69
N ALA A 223 0.93 50.23 8.75
CA ALA A 223 1.86 51.22 8.22
C ALA A 223 1.12 52.33 7.48
N GLY A 224 0.11 52.01 6.66
CA GLY A 224 -0.76 52.98 6.01
C GLY A 224 -1.54 53.86 6.99
N LYS A 225 -2.10 53.28 8.05
CA LYS A 225 -2.81 54.03 9.11
C LYS A 225 -1.88 54.99 9.85
N ARG A 226 -0.66 54.56 10.20
CA ARG A 226 0.35 55.42 10.84
C ARG A 226 0.75 56.60 9.94
N ARG A 227 0.97 56.35 8.65
CA ARG A 227 1.28 57.42 7.67
C ARG A 227 0.16 58.45 7.57
N ARG A 228 -1.12 58.03 7.55
CA ARG A 228 -2.26 58.95 7.53
C ARG A 228 -2.40 59.76 8.82
N ALA A 229 -2.17 59.15 9.98
CA ALA A 229 -2.24 59.85 11.27
C ALA A 229 -1.15 60.93 11.40
N ALA A 230 0.05 60.68 10.86
CA ALA A 230 1.14 61.66 10.85
C ALA A 230 0.92 62.82 9.87
N ALA A 231 -0.02 62.71 8.93
CA ALA A 231 -0.32 63.73 7.92
C ALA A 231 -1.44 64.70 8.33
N ILE A 232 -2.04 64.55 9.52
CA ILE A 232 -3.06 65.46 10.03
C ILE A 232 -2.34 66.65 10.70
N PRO A 233 -2.46 67.89 10.20
CA PRO A 233 -1.83 69.06 10.81
C PRO A 233 -2.45 69.37 12.19
N PRO A 234 -1.68 69.99 13.12
CA PRO A 234 -2.21 70.36 14.42
C PRO A 234 -3.38 71.33 14.27
N ALA A 235 -4.49 71.04 14.96
CA ALA A 235 -5.62 71.95 15.04
C ALA A 235 -5.18 73.20 15.83
N HIS A 236 -5.21 74.35 15.16
CA HIS A 236 -5.04 75.67 15.76
C HIS A 236 -6.37 76.20 16.30
#